data_AF-L8DMB6-F1
#
_entry.id   AF-L8DMB6-F1
#
_cell.length_a   1.000
_cell.length_b   1.000
_cell.length_c   1.000
_cell.angle_alpha   90.00
_cell.angle_beta   90.00
_cell.angle_gamma   90.00
#
_symmetry.space_group_name_H-M   'P 1'
#
loop_
_entity.id
_entity.type
_entity.pdbx_description
1 polymer ?
#
loop_
_entity_poly.entity_id
_entity_poly.type
_entity_poly.pdbx_seq_one_letter_code
_entity_poly.pdbx_strand_id
1 'polypeptide(L)'
;MTVQIDSLAIGTDTADVAAADVDRLFDEVSTLDATILDAIERRTRLARTLAASTSEADGSDREADSYGDLGSDGRVFSRMLSRLAQMTR
;
A
#
# COMPACT_ATOMS: atom_id res chain seq x y z
N MET A 1 -49.48 27.70 -27.34
CA MET A 1 -48.61 28.24 -26.27
C MET A 1 -47.45 27.27 -26.12
N THR A 2 -46.25 27.68 -26.51
CA THR A 2 -45.06 26.84 -26.61
C THR A 2 -44.45 26.62 -25.23
N VAL A 3 -44.23 25.37 -24.85
CA VAL A 3 -43.54 25.01 -23.62
C VAL A 3 -42.04 25.23 -23.85
N GLN A 4 -41.50 26.25 -23.21
CA GLN A 4 -40.06 26.54 -23.21
C GLN A 4 -39.44 25.63 -22.15
N ILE A 5 -38.72 24.59 -22.58
CA ILE A 5 -37.89 23.81 -21.67
C ILE A 5 -36.56 24.55 -21.58
N ASP A 6 -36.41 25.33 -20.51
CA ASP A 6 -35.10 25.82 -20.11
C ASP A 6 -34.21 24.59 -19.89
N SER A 7 -33.23 24.44 -20.79
CA SER A 7 -32.30 23.33 -20.81
C SER A 7 -31.51 23.36 -19.51
N LEU A 8 -31.75 22.34 -18.67
CA LEU A 8 -31.09 22.15 -17.39
C LEU A 8 -29.61 21.82 -17.67
N ALA A 9 -28.75 22.83 -17.71
CA ALA A 9 -27.29 22.69 -17.76
C ALA A 9 -26.74 22.23 -16.39
N ILE A 10 -27.28 21.13 -15.86
CA ILE A 10 -26.82 20.50 -14.63
C ILE A 10 -26.22 19.16 -15.02
N GLY A 11 -24.89 19.03 -14.96
CA GLY A 11 -24.28 17.70 -14.88
C GLY A 11 -22.95 17.46 -15.60
N THR A 12 -22.31 18.44 -16.22
CA THR A 12 -20.99 18.24 -16.84
C THR A 12 -19.84 18.66 -15.91
N ASP A 13 -19.95 19.83 -15.28
CA ASP A 13 -18.87 20.43 -14.48
C ASP A 13 -18.50 19.60 -13.24
N THR A 14 -19.49 18.98 -12.59
CA THR A 14 -19.24 18.13 -11.41
C THR A 14 -18.70 16.74 -11.77
N ALA A 15 -19.00 16.24 -12.97
CA ALA A 15 -18.53 14.94 -13.44
C ALA A 15 -17.06 15.02 -13.89
N ASP A 16 -16.67 16.11 -14.56
CA ASP A 16 -15.30 16.34 -15.01
C ASP A 16 -14.34 16.59 -13.83
N VAL A 17 -14.79 17.33 -12.80
CA VAL A 17 -14.02 17.51 -11.55
C VAL A 17 -13.83 16.18 -10.82
N ALA A 18 -14.90 15.37 -10.70
CA ALA A 18 -14.80 14.06 -10.07
C ALA A 18 -13.88 13.10 -10.83
N ALA A 19 -13.84 13.17 -12.18
CA ALA A 19 -12.93 12.37 -12.99
C ALA A 19 -11.46 12.80 -12.79
N ALA A 20 -11.18 14.11 -12.78
CA ALA A 20 -9.84 14.64 -12.53
C ALA A 20 -9.31 14.27 -11.13
N ASP A 21 -10.19 14.23 -10.13
CA ASP A 21 -9.84 13.81 -8.77
C ASP A 21 -9.52 12.30 -8.69
N VAL A 22 -10.21 11.46 -9.47
CA VAL A 22 -9.94 10.02 -9.55
C VAL A 22 -8.59 9.74 -10.23
N ASP A 23 -8.28 10.42 -11.33
CA ASP A 23 -6.99 10.26 -12.02
C ASP A 23 -5.83 10.65 -11.08
N ARG A 24 -6.00 11.74 -10.32
CA ARG A 24 -5.03 12.15 -9.31
C ARG A 24 -4.83 11.08 -8.23
N LEU A 25 -5.91 10.50 -7.71
CA LEU A 25 -5.81 9.43 -6.70
C LEU A 25 -5.12 8.19 -7.26
N PHE A 26 -5.33 7.88 -8.54
CA PHE A 26 -4.64 6.77 -9.18
C PHE A 26 -3.12 6.99 -9.26
N ASP A 27 -2.71 8.18 -9.67
CA ASP A 27 -1.29 8.56 -9.70
C ASP A 27 -0.65 8.54 -8.30
N GLU A 28 -1.41 8.98 -7.28
CA GLU A 28 -0.99 8.94 -5.88
C GLU A 28 -0.81 7.50 -5.39
N VAL A 29 -1.78 6.62 -5.64
CA VAL A 29 -1.70 5.20 -5.30
C VAL A 29 -0.51 4.54 -6.01
N SER A 30 -0.30 4.82 -7.29
CA SER A 30 0.85 4.28 -8.03
C SER A 30 2.20 4.71 -7.42
N THR A 31 2.30 5.96 -6.97
CA THR A 31 3.48 6.48 -6.29
C THR A 31 3.69 5.82 -4.91
N LEU A 32 2.60 5.63 -4.16
CA LEU A 32 2.64 4.94 -2.87
C LEU A 32 3.05 3.48 -3.04
N ASP A 33 2.53 2.78 -4.05
CA ASP A 33 2.88 1.39 -4.33
C ASP A 33 4.37 1.24 -4.67
N ALA A 34 4.93 2.13 -5.49
CA ALA A 34 6.36 2.14 -5.78
C ALA A 34 7.18 2.34 -4.49
N THR A 35 6.74 3.26 -3.63
CA THR A 35 7.40 3.53 -2.34
C THR A 35 7.34 2.33 -1.40
N ILE A 36 6.18 1.64 -1.34
CA ILE A 36 5.98 0.43 -0.54
C ILE A 36 6.91 -0.68 -1.03
N LEU A 37 7.01 -0.90 -2.34
CA LEU A 37 7.89 -1.93 -2.91
C LEU A 37 9.36 -1.67 -2.59
N ASP A 38 9.83 -0.42 -2.72
CA ASP A 38 11.18 -0.02 -2.35
C ASP A 38 11.48 -0.27 -0.86
N ALA A 39 10.52 0.06 0.01
CA ALA A 39 10.65 -0.18 1.45
C ALA A 39 10.72 -1.68 1.79
N ILE A 40 9.90 -2.50 1.13
CA ILE A 40 9.90 -3.96 1.29
C ILE A 40 11.25 -4.54 0.84
N GLU A 41 11.78 -4.12 -0.32
CA GLU A 41 13.08 -4.60 -0.80
C GLU A 41 14.20 -4.31 0.22
N ARG A 42 14.23 -3.07 0.75
CA ARG A 42 15.19 -2.67 1.78
C ARG A 42 15.03 -3.51 3.06
N ARG A 43 13.80 -3.69 3.55
CA ARG A 43 13.51 -4.52 4.73
C ARG A 43 14.01 -5.96 4.52
N THR A 44 13.70 -6.56 3.38
CA THR A 44 14.11 -7.93 3.03
C THR A 44 15.63 -8.06 2.94
N ARG A 45 16.34 -7.07 2.38
CA ARG A 45 17.80 -7.06 2.36
C ARG A 45 18.39 -7.01 3.76
N LEU A 46 17.90 -6.10 4.61
CA LEU A 46 18.37 -5.96 6.00
C LEU A 46 18.12 -7.23 6.81
N ALA A 47 16.92 -7.81 6.72
CA ALA A 47 16.58 -9.05 7.41
C ALA A 47 17.53 -10.19 7.05
N ARG A 48 17.90 -10.33 5.76
CA ARG A 48 18.87 -11.35 5.32
C ARG A 48 20.28 -11.08 5.83
N THR A 49 20.74 -9.82 5.78
CA THR A 49 22.06 -9.44 6.30
C THR A 49 22.15 -9.69 7.80
N LEU A 50 21.11 -9.37 8.57
CA LEU A 50 21.04 -9.68 10.00
C LEU A 50 21.08 -11.19 10.23
N ALA A 51 20.23 -11.97 9.57
CA ALA A 51 20.20 -13.43 9.72
C ALA A 51 21.56 -14.09 9.41
N ALA A 52 22.27 -13.64 8.37
CA ALA A 52 23.61 -14.13 8.05
C ALA A 52 24.66 -13.76 9.12
N SER A 53 24.44 -12.68 9.87
CA SER A 53 25.35 -12.16 10.89
C SER A 53 25.06 -12.72 12.28
N THR A 54 23.84 -13.20 12.55
CA THR A 54 23.35 -13.61 13.88
C THR A 54 23.14 -15.11 14.02
N SER A 55 23.87 -15.94 13.25
CA SER A 55 23.67 -17.40 13.16
C SER A 55 23.70 -18.19 14.49
N GLU A 56 23.99 -17.56 15.64
CA GLU A 56 23.96 -18.20 16.98
C GLU A 56 23.08 -17.49 18.03
N ALA A 57 22.29 -16.47 17.67
CA ALA A 57 21.38 -15.84 18.63
C ALA A 57 20.02 -16.56 18.65
N ASP A 58 19.93 -17.60 19.48
CA ASP A 58 18.66 -18.05 20.06
C ASP A 58 18.02 -16.88 20.81
N GLY A 59 16.78 -16.50 20.47
CA GLY A 59 16.20 -15.32 21.10
C GLY A 59 14.91 -14.83 20.48
N SER A 60 13.87 -15.63 20.63
CA SER A 60 12.47 -15.20 20.73
C SER A 60 12.12 -13.89 20.01
N ASP A 61 11.69 -13.99 18.76
CA ASP A 61 11.04 -12.90 18.03
C ASP A 61 9.70 -12.56 18.71
N ARG A 62 9.79 -11.74 19.75
CA ARG A 62 8.71 -10.83 20.10
C ARG A 62 8.83 -9.62 19.19
N GLU A 63 8.65 -9.83 17.88
CA GLU A 63 8.18 -8.73 17.04
C GLU A 63 6.83 -8.33 17.65
N ALA A 64 6.81 -7.19 18.34
CA ALA A 64 5.57 -6.50 18.67
C ALA A 64 4.74 -6.42 17.39
N ASP A 65 3.40 -6.47 17.52
CA ASP A 65 2.45 -6.46 16.40
C ASP A 65 2.57 -5.16 15.60
N SER A 66 3.63 -5.04 14.80
CA SER A 66 4.11 -3.81 14.16
C SER A 66 3.15 -3.34 13.07
N TYR A 67 2.18 -4.20 12.74
CA TYR A 67 1.16 -3.98 11.75
C TYR A 67 -0.24 -4.14 12.34
N GLY A 68 -0.39 -4.07 13.69
CA GLY A 68 -1.67 -4.21 14.37
C GLY A 68 -2.74 -3.20 13.91
N ASP A 69 -2.30 -2.02 13.44
CA ASP A 69 -3.18 -0.98 12.88
C ASP A 69 -3.86 -1.40 11.56
N LEU A 70 -3.34 -2.43 10.88
CA LEU A 70 -3.95 -3.04 9.69
C LEU A 70 -5.02 -4.09 10.07
N GLY A 71 -5.32 -4.27 11.35
CA GLY A 71 -6.31 -5.23 11.84
C GLY A 71 -5.95 -6.68 11.47
N SER A 72 -6.90 -7.41 10.87
CA SER A 72 -6.68 -8.80 10.45
C SER A 72 -5.55 -8.96 9.44
N ASP A 73 -5.35 -7.95 8.60
CA ASP A 73 -4.43 -8.01 7.47
C ASP A 73 -3.00 -7.78 7.91
N GLY A 74 -2.78 -7.14 9.06
CA GLY A 74 -1.46 -6.92 9.65
C GLY A 74 -0.68 -8.20 9.89
N ARG A 75 -1.36 -9.25 10.39
CA ARG A 75 -0.74 -10.57 10.59
C ARG A 75 -0.41 -11.26 9.26
N VAL A 76 -1.24 -11.08 8.24
CA VAL A 76 -0.98 -11.64 6.91
C VAL A 76 0.21 -10.92 6.29
N PHE A 77 0.26 -9.60 6.39
CA PHE A 77 1.34 -8.77 5.90
C PHE A 77 2.67 -9.10 6.59
N SER A 78 2.69 -9.19 7.93
CA SER A 78 3.87 -9.63 8.70
C SER A 78 4.41 -10.97 8.19
N ARG A 79 3.54 -11.99 8.06
CA ARG A 79 3.95 -13.32 7.54
C ARG A 79 4.49 -13.25 6.12
N MET A 80 3.88 -12.45 5.26
CA MET A 80 4.35 -12.25 3.88
C MET A 80 5.77 -11.68 3.90
N LEU A 81 6.02 -10.64 4.69
CA LEU A 81 7.34 -10.01 4.78
C LEU A 81 8.41 -10.96 5.35
N SER A 82 8.07 -11.76 6.36
CA SER A 82 8.98 -12.78 6.89
C SER A 82 9.30 -13.86 5.85
N ARG A 83 8.30 -14.29 5.07
CA ARG A 83 8.51 -15.24 3.97
C ARG A 83 9.42 -14.67 2.88
N LEU A 84 9.25 -13.40 2.50
CA LEU A 84 10.12 -12.73 1.53
C LEU A 84 11.59 -12.70 1.98
N ALA A 85 11.84 -12.50 3.28
CA ALA A 85 13.20 -12.55 3.84
C ALA A 85 13.83 -13.94 3.78
N GLN A 86 13.03 -15.01 3.92
CA GLN A 86 13.49 -16.39 3.86
C GLN A 86 13.72 -16.90 2.43
N MET A 87 13.04 -16.31 1.43
CA MET A 87 13.24 -16.65 0.03
C MET A 87 14.63 -16.21 -0.43
N THR A 88 15.53 -17.20 -0.48
CA THR A 88 16.85 -17.08 -1.10
C THR A 88 16.62 -17.08 -2.61
N ARG A 89 17.04 -16.00 -3.28
CA ARG A 89 17.06 -15.92 -4.75
C ARG A 89 18.39 -16.44 -5.25
#